data_AF-A0A5M8P6Z0-F1
#
_entry.id   AF-A0A5M8P6Z0-F1
#
_cell.length_a   1.000
_cell.length_b   1.000
_cell.length_c   1.000
_cell.angle_alpha   90.00
_cell.angle_beta   90.00
_cell.angle_gamma   90.00
#
_symmetry.space_group_name_H-M   'P 1'
#
loop_
_entity.id
_entity.type
_entity.pdbx_description
1 polymer ?
#
loop_
_entity_poly.entity_id
_entity_poly.type
_entity_poly.pdbx_seq_one_letter_code
_entity_poly.pdbx_strand_id
1 'polypeptide(L)'
;MAEKTKQRYDKLQDKFLSKVLIRSSDKNAEKKMLTVFLVNGVKLTGTVADFDEATLLLVREGHSQLIYKHAISTIMPAQSLNLADLAVKE
;
A
#
# COMPACT_ATOMS: atom_id res chain seq x y z
N MET A 1 21.52 -7.37 14.44
CA MET A 1 20.93 -7.17 13.10
C MET A 1 19.42 -7.40 13.04
N ALA A 2 18.82 -8.24 13.90
CA ALA A 2 17.37 -8.46 13.94
C ALA A 2 16.52 -7.25 14.42
N GLU A 3 17.14 -6.32 15.14
CA GLU A 3 16.46 -5.17 15.75
C GLU A 3 16.09 -4.07 14.74
N LYS A 4 16.92 -3.87 13.70
CA LYS A 4 16.61 -2.96 12.58
C LYS A 4 15.43 -3.45 11.73
N THR A 5 15.19 -4.75 11.67
CA THR A 5 14.05 -5.33 10.94
C THR A 5 12.73 -5.09 11.67
N LYS A 6 12.75 -5.07 13.01
CA LYS A 6 11.56 -4.83 13.86
C LYS A 6 11.12 -3.36 13.82
N GLN A 7 12.08 -2.42 13.81
CA GLN A 7 11.81 -0.97 13.76
C GLN A 7 11.22 -0.48 12.43
N ARG A 8 11.37 -1.26 11.34
CA ARG A 8 10.83 -0.93 10.00
C ARG A 8 9.29 -0.99 9.95
N TYR A 9 8.64 -1.70 10.87
CA TYR A 9 7.18 -1.85 10.90
C TYR A 9 6.44 -0.80 11.75
N ASP A 10 7.16 0.16 12.36
CA ASP A 10 6.54 1.18 13.22
C ASP A 10 6.13 2.46 12.49
N LYS A 11 6.57 2.67 11.24
CA LYS A 11 6.23 3.87 10.48
C LYS A 11 4.82 3.79 9.89
N LEU A 12 4.09 4.91 9.92
CA LEU A 12 2.72 5.02 9.38
C LEU A 12 2.62 4.53 7.92
N GLN A 13 3.60 4.88 7.08
CA GLN A 13 3.63 4.45 5.68
C GLN A 13 3.63 2.92 5.56
N ASP A 14 4.54 2.25 6.26
CA ASP A 14 4.68 0.79 6.19
C ASP A 14 3.44 0.09 6.75
N LYS A 15 2.85 0.60 7.84
CA LYS A 15 1.59 0.11 8.40
C LYS A 15 0.43 0.25 7.41
N PHE A 16 0.31 1.41 6.78
CA PHE A 16 -0.73 1.68 5.78
C PHE A 16 -0.56 0.80 4.55
N LEU A 17 0.64 0.78 3.94
CA LEU A 17 0.94 -0.01 2.74
C LEU A 17 0.78 -1.51 3.01
N SER A 18 1.20 -2.00 4.18
CA SER A 18 0.98 -3.39 4.59
C SER A 18 -0.50 -3.75 4.73
N LYS A 19 -1.35 -2.79 5.12
CA LYS A 19 -2.80 -3.00 5.25
C LYS A 19 -3.51 -3.02 3.89
N VAL A 20 -3.05 -2.23 2.93
CA VAL A 20 -3.63 -2.19 1.56
C VAL A 20 -3.03 -3.23 0.61
N LEU A 21 -1.89 -3.83 0.97
CA LEU A 21 -1.27 -4.88 0.17
C LEU A 21 -2.20 -6.08 0.00
N ILE A 22 -2.33 -6.55 -1.23
CA ILE A 22 -3.08 -7.76 -1.58
C ILE A 22 -2.22 -8.99 -1.34
N ARG A 23 -2.76 -9.99 -0.65
CA ARG A 23 -2.12 -11.29 -0.43
C ARG A 23 -2.83 -12.37 -1.22
N SER A 24 -2.11 -13.45 -1.56
CA SER A 24 -2.67 -14.61 -2.25
C SER A 24 -3.86 -15.26 -1.50
N SER A 25 -3.93 -15.07 -0.18
CA SER A 25 -5.03 -15.55 0.67
C SER A 25 -6.23 -14.60 0.75
N ASP A 26 -6.15 -13.40 0.17
CA ASP A 26 -7.24 -12.41 0.24
C ASP A 26 -8.42 -12.85 -0.61
N LYS A 27 -9.44 -13.43 0.04
CA LYS A 27 -10.71 -13.84 -0.58
C LYS A 27 -11.53 -12.68 -1.16
N ASN A 28 -11.12 -11.42 -0.93
CA ASN A 28 -11.84 -10.21 -1.32
C ASN A 28 -10.88 -9.19 -1.94
N ALA A 29 -10.30 -9.51 -3.10
CA ALA A 29 -9.41 -8.61 -3.84
C ALA A 29 -10.05 -7.24 -4.13
N GLU A 30 -11.35 -7.20 -4.41
CA GLU A 30 -12.10 -5.97 -4.67
C GLU A 30 -12.08 -5.00 -3.48
N LYS A 31 -12.04 -5.50 -2.24
CA LYS A 31 -11.97 -4.66 -1.03
C LYS A 31 -10.61 -3.96 -0.86
N LYS A 32 -9.61 -4.37 -1.63
CA LYS A 32 -8.25 -3.79 -1.63
C LYS A 32 -8.04 -2.78 -2.76
N MET A 33 -9.06 -2.54 -3.59
CA MET A 33 -9.00 -1.50 -4.62
C MET A 33 -8.70 -0.14 -3.99
N LEU A 34 -7.82 0.62 -4.65
CA LEU A 34 -7.47 1.98 -4.27
C LEU A 34 -7.23 2.85 -5.49
N THR A 35 -7.19 4.16 -5.25
CA THR A 35 -6.78 5.17 -6.23
C THR A 35 -5.47 5.80 -5.79
N VAL A 36 -4.48 5.79 -6.66
CA VAL A 36 -3.22 6.53 -6.52
C VAL A 36 -3.34 7.80 -7.35
N PHE A 37 -3.19 8.94 -6.70
CA PHE A 37 -3.12 10.25 -7.34
C PHE A 37 -1.66 10.62 -7.48
N LEU A 38 -1.25 10.96 -8.69
CA LEU A 38 0.10 11.45 -8.96
C LEU A 38 0.16 12.97 -8.78
N VAL A 39 1.36 13.49 -8.53
CA VAL A 39 1.63 14.94 -8.37
C VAL A 39 1.25 15.76 -9.61
N ASN A 40 1.25 15.14 -10.80
CA ASN A 40 0.83 15.75 -12.05
C ASN A 40 -0.69 15.69 -12.30
N GLY A 41 -1.47 15.16 -11.35
CA GLY A 41 -2.93 15.06 -11.44
C GLY A 41 -3.47 13.79 -12.10
N VAL A 42 -2.62 12.92 -12.65
CA VAL A 42 -3.04 11.61 -13.18
C VAL A 42 -3.57 10.72 -12.05
N LYS A 43 -4.63 9.97 -12.34
CA LYS A 43 -5.25 9.02 -11.40
C LYS A 43 -5.05 7.61 -11.91
N LEU A 44 -4.46 6.75 -11.07
CA LEU A 44 -4.29 5.33 -11.33
C LEU A 44 -5.16 4.55 -10.34
N THR A 45 -5.81 3.49 -10.80
CA THR A 45 -6.61 2.63 -9.93
C THR A 45 -6.10 1.20 -10.02
N GLY A 46 -6.22 0.45 -8.93
CA GLY A 46 -5.76 -0.93 -8.87
C GLY A 46 -5.57 -1.41 -7.44
N THR A 47 -4.85 -2.52 -7.28
CA THR A 47 -4.43 -3.08 -6.00
C THR A 47 -2.92 -2.98 -5.84
N VAL A 48 -2.46 -2.79 -4.60
CA VAL A 48 -1.02 -2.78 -4.30
C VAL A 48 -0.55 -4.22 -4.15
N ALA A 49 0.30 -4.67 -5.06
CA ALA A 49 0.88 -6.01 -5.04
C ALA A 49 2.16 -6.09 -4.20
N ASP A 50 2.97 -5.03 -4.21
CA ASP A 50 4.22 -4.94 -3.45
C ASP A 50 4.65 -3.48 -3.25
N PHE A 51 5.61 -3.25 -2.36
CA PHE A 51 6.26 -1.95 -2.18
C PHE A 51 7.65 -2.11 -1.54
N ASP A 52 8.56 -1.20 -1.89
CA ASP A 52 9.85 -1.07 -1.22
C ASP A 52 10.01 0.33 -0.62
N GLU A 53 11.24 0.81 -0.42
CA GLU A 53 11.50 2.15 0.11
C GLU A 53 11.03 3.27 -0.83
N ALA A 54 11.24 3.13 -2.14
CA ALA A 54 11.08 4.21 -3.13
C ALA A 54 9.97 3.96 -4.16
N THR A 55 9.46 2.72 -4.24
CA THR A 55 8.51 2.28 -5.26
C THR A 55 7.31 1.55 -4.67
N LEU A 56 6.24 1.51 -5.46
CA LEU A 56 5.00 0.80 -5.21
C LEU A 56 4.59 0.08 -6.49
N LEU A 57 4.26 -1.20 -6.38
CA LEU A 57 3.78 -2.01 -7.50
C LEU A 57 2.24 -2.02 -7.49
N LEU A 58 1.64 -1.38 -8.49
CA LEU A 58 0.19 -1.34 -8.69
C LEU A 58 -0.19 -2.34 -9.78
N VAL A 59 -1.22 -3.14 -9.54
CA VAL A 59 -1.75 -4.11 -10.51
C VAL A 59 -3.21 -3.79 -10.81
N ARG A 60 -3.57 -3.80 -12.10
CA ARG A 60 -4.95 -3.69 -12.57
C ARG A 60 -5.11 -4.45 -13.88
N GLU A 61 -6.14 -5.29 -13.98
CA GLU A 61 -6.53 -5.98 -15.22
C GLU A 61 -5.36 -6.74 -15.89
N GLY A 62 -4.51 -7.38 -15.08
CA GLY A 62 -3.33 -8.13 -15.57
C GLY A 62 -2.12 -7.27 -15.94
N HIS A 63 -2.23 -5.95 -15.90
CA HIS A 63 -1.11 -5.03 -16.08
C HIS A 63 -0.48 -4.66 -14.75
N SER A 64 0.86 -4.62 -14.74
CA SER A 64 1.67 -4.17 -13.61
C SER A 64 2.30 -2.82 -13.91
N GLN A 65 2.22 -1.89 -12.97
CA GLN A 65 2.81 -0.56 -13.04
C GLN A 65 3.70 -0.35 -11.82
N LEU A 66 5.00 -0.16 -12.06
CA LEU A 66 5.93 0.27 -11.02
C LEU A 66 5.86 1.79 -10.90
N ILE A 67 5.43 2.27 -9.74
CA ILE A 67 5.22 3.70 -9.48
C ILE A 67 6.27 4.17 -8.48
N TYR A 68 7.00 5.23 -8.81
CA TYR A 68 7.90 5.89 -7.85
C TYR A 68 7.11 6.73 -6.86
N LYS A 69 7.40 6.57 -5.56
CA LYS A 69 6.68 7.28 -4.48
C LYS A 69 6.80 8.79 -4.56
N HIS A 70 7.90 9.33 -5.10
CA HIS A 70 8.05 10.79 -5.29
C HIS A 70 7.04 11.37 -6.29
N ALA A 71 6.48 10.53 -7.17
CA ALA A 71 5.45 10.94 -8.11
C ALA A 71 4.04 10.82 -7.52
N ILE A 72 3.87 10.21 -6.33
CA ILE A 72 2.57 10.01 -5.68
C ILE A 72 2.27 11.21 -4.79
N SER A 73 1.10 11.82 -4.99
CA SER A 73 0.56 12.85 -4.09
C SER A 73 -0.36 12.27 -3.02
N THR A 74 -1.17 11.26 -3.36
CA THR A 74 -2.15 10.69 -2.41
C THR A 74 -2.48 9.24 -2.77
N ILE A 75 -2.69 8.39 -1.75
CA ILE A 75 -3.23 7.03 -1.90
C ILE A 75 -4.56 6.95 -1.16
N MET A 76 -5.63 6.66 -1.88
CA MET A 76 -7.00 6.62 -1.36
C MET A 76 -7.58 5.20 -1.48
N PRO A 77 -7.72 4.45 -0.37
CA PRO A 77 -8.42 3.18 -0.37
C PRO A 77 -9.91 3.34 -0.73
N ALA A 78 -10.51 2.37 -1.41
CA ALA A 78 -11.93 2.38 -1.71
C ALA A 78 -12.82 2.22 -0.46
N GLN A 79 -12.28 1.64 0.61
CA GLN A 79 -12.96 1.45 1.89
C GLN A 79 -12.10 1.97 3.03
N SER A 80 -12.76 2.48 4.08
CA SER A 80 -12.08 2.93 5.30
C SER A 80 -11.21 1.82 5.89
N LEU A 81 -9.95 2.15 6.18
CA LEU A 81 -9.02 1.23 6.83
C LEU A 81 -9.06 1.43 8.34
N ASN A 82 -9.27 0.34 9.08
CA ASN A 82 -8.94 0.33 10.50
C ASN A 82 -7.44 0.08 10.68
N LEU A 83 -6.73 1.10 11.15
CA LEU A 83 -5.29 1.05 11.48
C LEU A 83 -5.03 0.85 12.99
N ALA A 84 -6.07 0.86 13.83
CA ALA A 84 -5.94 0.74 15.28
C ALA A 84 -5.36 -0.63 15.70
N ASP A 85 -5.66 -1.69 14.95
CA ASP A 85 -5.19 -3.05 15.23
C ASP A 85 -3.67 -3.24 15.00
N LEU A 86 -2.98 -2.22 14.47
CA LEU A 86 -1.53 -2.22 14.20
C LEU A 86 -0.73 -1.47 15.30
N ALA A 87 -1.40 -0.99 16.35
CA ALA A 87 -0.74 -0.67 17.61
C ALA A 87 -0.46 -1.99 18.32
N VAL A 88 0.82 -2.30 18.50
CA VAL A 88 1.30 -3.47 19.22
C VAL A 88 0.60 -3.53 20.59
N LYS A 89 -0.03 -4.67 20.91
CA LYS A 89 -0.34 -5.02 22.31
C LYS A 89 0.98 -4.97 23.07
N GLU A 90 1.07 -4.08 24.07
CA GLU A 90 2.17 -4.06 25.04
C GLU A 90 2.43 -5.45 25.64
#